data_AF-A0A4U3BA01-F1
#
_entry.id   AF-A0A4U3BA01-F1
#
_cell.length_a   1.000
_cell.length_b   1.000
_cell.length_c   1.000
_cell.angle_alpha   90.00
_cell.angle_beta   90.00
_cell.angle_gamma   90.00
#
_symmetry.space_group_name_H-M   'P 1'
#
loop_
_entity.id
_entity.type
_entity.pdbx_description
1 polymer ?
#
loop_
_entity_poly.entity_id
_entity_poly.type
_entity_poly.pdbx_seq_one_letter_code
_entity_poly.pdbx_strand_id
1 'polypeptide(L)'
;MQQKKWGFWVLTAFVVGNMVGAGIFMVPSTLAQTASPLGVTLAWLTTGFGVLMLALVFGNLAIRRPDLTTGPQSHAYALFSSPKKKKMAGFSMVWGYWVANWASNVAIITSFAGYLSLFFPIMKDTRLLFSIGSFNIEVGKLITFTICSILLWGTHIILTNGV
;
A
#
# COMPACT_ATOMS: atom_id res chain seq x y z
N MET A 1 -29.19 -16.12 9.05
CA MET A 1 -28.74 -15.41 7.83
C MET A 1 -27.58 -16.21 7.23
N GLN A 2 -27.76 -16.84 6.06
CA GLN A 2 -26.65 -17.50 5.36
C GLN A 2 -25.66 -16.42 4.90
N GLN A 3 -24.50 -16.36 5.54
CA GLN A 3 -23.38 -15.50 5.11
C GLN A 3 -23.00 -15.92 3.68
N LYS A 4 -23.28 -15.05 2.70
CA LYS A 4 -22.94 -15.26 1.30
C LYS A 4 -21.41 -15.21 1.19
N LYS A 5 -20.77 -16.37 1.20
CA LYS A 5 -19.31 -16.48 1.10
C LYS A 5 -18.89 -16.03 -0.30
N TRP A 6 -17.89 -15.15 -0.36
CA TRP A 6 -17.30 -14.70 -1.61
C TRP A 6 -16.70 -15.90 -2.36
N GLY A 7 -16.93 -15.97 -3.68
CA GLY A 7 -16.40 -17.06 -4.51
C GLY A 7 -14.89 -16.95 -4.72
N PHE A 8 -14.24 -18.06 -5.06
CA PHE A 8 -12.79 -18.14 -5.30
C PHE A 8 -12.28 -17.04 -6.24
N TRP A 9 -12.91 -16.89 -7.39
CA TRP A 9 -12.50 -15.90 -8.39
C TRP A 9 -12.60 -14.47 -7.89
N VAL A 10 -13.62 -14.16 -7.08
CA VAL A 10 -13.81 -12.80 -6.56
C VAL A 10 -12.77 -12.49 -5.48
N LEU A 11 -12.47 -13.46 -4.60
CA LEU A 11 -11.39 -13.36 -3.61
C LEU A 11 -10.02 -13.19 -4.30
N THR A 12 -9.73 -13.98 -5.32
CA THR A 12 -8.47 -13.86 -6.09
C THR A 12 -8.37 -12.50 -6.77
N ALA A 13 -9.42 -12.05 -7.47
CA ALA A 13 -9.45 -10.74 -8.11
C ALA A 13 -9.29 -9.60 -7.10
N PHE A 14 -9.91 -9.71 -5.93
CA PHE A 14 -9.78 -8.75 -4.85
C PHE A 14 -8.34 -8.65 -4.33
N VAL A 15 -7.68 -9.79 -4.10
CA VAL A 15 -6.28 -9.82 -3.65
C VAL A 15 -5.36 -9.24 -4.73
N VAL A 16 -5.52 -9.67 -5.99
CA VAL A 16 -4.71 -9.16 -7.11
C VAL A 16 -4.90 -7.64 -7.27
N GLY A 17 -6.13 -7.15 -7.20
CA GLY A 17 -6.44 -5.72 -7.29
C GLY A 17 -5.76 -4.89 -6.19
N ASN A 18 -5.76 -5.38 -4.95
CA ASN A 18 -5.06 -4.71 -3.85
C ASN A 18 -3.53 -4.75 -3.97
N MET A 19 -2.96 -5.80 -4.60
CA MET A 19 -1.51 -5.97 -4.71
C MET A 19 -0.89 -5.22 -5.90
N VAL A 20 -1.55 -5.19 -7.06
CA VAL A 20 -0.99 -4.59 -8.28
C VAL A 20 -0.78 -3.07 -8.11
N GLY A 21 -1.76 -2.38 -7.52
CA GLY A 21 -1.66 -0.99 -7.07
C GLY A 21 -0.97 -0.01 -8.03
N ALA A 22 -0.44 1.08 -7.50
CA ALA A 22 0.31 2.07 -8.29
C ALA A 22 1.81 1.73 -8.45
N GLY A 23 2.32 0.80 -7.62
CA GLY A 23 3.75 0.47 -7.52
C GLY A 23 4.30 -0.27 -8.73
N ILE A 24 3.52 -1.14 -9.38
CA ILE A 24 4.03 -2.00 -10.47
C ILE A 24 4.53 -1.22 -11.69
N PHE A 25 4.01 -0.02 -11.95
CA PHE A 25 4.38 0.78 -13.11
C PHE A 25 5.49 1.80 -12.80
N MET A 26 5.54 2.33 -11.56
CA MET A 26 6.51 3.35 -11.17
C MET A 26 7.82 2.76 -10.64
N VAL A 27 7.77 1.62 -9.95
CA VAL A 27 8.96 1.02 -9.34
C VAL A 27 9.95 0.52 -10.40
N PRO A 28 9.55 -0.21 -11.45
CA PRO A 28 10.51 -0.65 -12.47
C PRO A 28 11.14 0.51 -13.25
N SER A 29 10.37 1.55 -13.57
CA SER A 29 10.87 2.71 -14.32
C SER A 29 11.89 3.52 -13.53
N THR A 30 11.66 3.73 -12.23
CA THR A 30 12.62 4.42 -11.34
C THR A 30 13.88 3.57 -11.08
N LEU A 31 13.73 2.26 -10.91
CA LEU A 31 14.86 1.33 -10.77
C LEU A 31 15.70 1.21 -12.04
N ALA A 32 15.08 1.19 -13.22
CA ALA A 32 15.80 1.12 -14.50
C ALA A 32 16.65 2.37 -14.77
N GLN A 33 16.27 3.53 -14.22
CA GLN A 33 17.04 4.78 -14.32
C GLN A 33 18.23 4.84 -13.37
N THR A 34 18.20 4.06 -12.27
CA THR A 34 19.15 4.17 -11.16
C THR A 34 20.06 2.95 -11.00
N ALA A 35 19.67 1.78 -11.52
CA ALA A 35 20.39 0.52 -11.37
C ALA A 35 20.55 -0.21 -12.72
N SER A 36 21.47 -1.19 -12.76
CA SER A 36 21.68 -2.01 -13.95
C SER A 36 20.47 -2.93 -14.22
N PRO A 37 20.13 -3.23 -15.48
CA PRO A 37 19.00 -4.11 -15.82
C PRO A 37 19.05 -5.47 -15.12
N LEU A 38 20.26 -6.03 -14.99
CA LEU A 38 20.49 -7.30 -14.30
C LEU A 38 20.21 -7.17 -12.79
N GLY A 39 20.65 -6.08 -12.16
CA GLY A 39 20.40 -5.82 -10.75
C GLY A 39 18.90 -5.66 -10.45
N VAL A 40 18.17 -4.91 -11.29
CA VAL A 40 16.72 -4.73 -11.16
C VAL A 40 15.99 -6.07 -11.28
N THR A 41 16.38 -6.89 -12.25
CA THR A 41 15.76 -8.22 -12.46
C THR A 41 15.97 -9.15 -11.26
N LEU A 42 17.20 -9.21 -10.72
CA LEU A 42 17.49 -10.00 -9.52
C LEU A 42 16.74 -9.49 -8.29
N ALA A 43 16.62 -8.17 -8.12
CA ALA A 43 15.85 -7.59 -7.01
C ALA A 43 14.37 -7.97 -7.08
N TRP A 44 13.78 -7.97 -8.27
CA TRP A 44 12.39 -8.42 -8.47
C TRP A 44 12.21 -9.91 -8.20
N LEU A 45 13.13 -10.75 -8.68
CA LEU A 45 13.06 -12.20 -8.46
C LEU A 45 13.19 -12.56 -6.98
N THR A 46 14.16 -11.96 -6.28
CA THR A 46 14.37 -12.20 -4.85
C THR A 46 13.19 -11.72 -4.00
N THR A 47 12.66 -10.53 -4.30
CA THR A 47 11.45 -10.00 -3.64
C THR A 47 10.24 -10.87 -3.92
N GLY A 48 10.01 -11.23 -5.18
CA GLY A 48 8.90 -12.10 -5.58
C GLY A 48 8.96 -13.47 -4.91
N PHE A 49 10.15 -14.06 -4.79
CA PHE A 49 10.35 -15.29 -4.05
C PHE A 49 9.98 -15.15 -2.56
N GLY A 50 10.42 -14.07 -1.91
CA GLY A 50 10.07 -13.79 -0.51
C GLY A 50 8.56 -13.64 -0.30
N VAL A 51 7.88 -12.89 -1.18
CA VAL A 51 6.42 -12.71 -1.13
C VAL A 51 5.68 -14.02 -1.38
N LEU A 52 6.17 -14.87 -2.29
CA LEU A 52 5.60 -16.20 -2.52
C LEU A 52 5.68 -17.08 -1.27
N MET A 53 6.82 -17.08 -0.57
CA MET A 53 6.96 -17.82 0.67
C MET A 53 5.98 -17.33 1.75
N LEU A 54 5.80 -16.01 1.89
CA LEU A 54 4.80 -15.44 2.80
C LEU A 54 3.37 -15.86 2.43
N ALA A 55 3.03 -15.85 1.14
CA ALA A 55 1.72 -16.28 0.67
C ALA A 55 1.44 -17.76 1.01
N LEU A 56 2.43 -18.64 0.84
CA LEU A 56 2.32 -20.05 1.19
C LEU A 56 2.18 -20.27 2.71
N VAL A 57 2.88 -19.49 3.52
CA VAL A 57 2.76 -19.55 4.99
C VAL A 57 1.35 -19.15 5.42
N PHE A 58 0.84 -17.99 4.96
CA PHE A 58 -0.51 -17.54 5.32
C PHE A 58 -1.61 -18.45 4.73
N GLY A 59 -1.41 -18.99 3.53
CA GLY A 59 -2.31 -19.98 2.95
C GLY A 59 -2.40 -21.25 3.81
N ASN A 60 -1.27 -21.79 4.26
CA ASN A 60 -1.25 -22.94 5.16
C ASN A 60 -1.87 -22.62 6.53
N LEU A 61 -1.62 -21.43 7.09
CA LEU A 61 -2.23 -21.00 8.36
C LEU A 61 -3.75 -20.90 8.26
N ALA A 62 -4.27 -20.37 7.15
CA ALA A 62 -5.72 -20.26 6.90
C ALA A 62 -6.40 -21.63 6.85
N ILE A 63 -5.74 -22.65 6.30
CA ILE A 63 -6.26 -24.03 6.26
C ILE A 63 -6.19 -24.69 7.66
N ARG A 64 -5.09 -24.49 8.40
CA ARG A 64 -4.87 -25.13 9.71
C ARG A 64 -5.68 -24.51 10.85
N ARG A 65 -5.96 -23.21 10.79
CA ARG A 65 -6.69 -22.45 11.82
C ARG A 65 -7.81 -21.62 11.17
N PRO A 66 -8.85 -22.26 10.62
CA PRO A 66 -9.96 -21.56 9.98
C PRO A 66 -10.83 -20.78 10.99
N ASP A 67 -10.65 -21.01 12.29
CA ASP A 67 -11.24 -20.24 13.39
C ASP A 67 -10.73 -18.79 13.43
N LEU A 68 -9.53 -18.54 12.91
CA LEU A 68 -8.87 -17.23 12.94
C LEU A 68 -9.16 -16.47 11.64
N THR A 69 -10.09 -15.51 11.70
CA THR A 69 -10.59 -14.77 10.52
C THR A 69 -10.14 -13.32 10.43
N THR A 70 -9.50 -12.78 11.48
CA THR A 70 -9.12 -11.35 11.58
C THR A 70 -7.73 -11.06 11.01
N GLY A 71 -7.28 -11.84 10.02
CA GLY A 71 -5.98 -11.64 9.36
C GLY A 71 -4.76 -11.98 10.22
N PRO A 72 -3.55 -11.52 9.82
CA PRO A 72 -2.26 -11.86 10.46
C PRO A 72 -2.20 -11.57 11.96
N GLN A 73 -2.93 -10.56 12.43
CA GLN A 73 -2.98 -10.13 13.82
C GLN A 73 -3.58 -11.23 14.70
N SER A 74 -4.60 -11.93 14.20
CA SER A 74 -5.24 -13.05 14.91
C SER A 74 -4.30 -14.26 15.03
N HIS A 75 -3.52 -14.54 13.99
CA HIS A 75 -2.48 -15.58 14.02
C HIS A 75 -1.34 -15.23 14.99
N ALA A 76 -0.87 -13.97 14.99
CA ALA A 76 0.14 -13.50 15.94
C ALA A 76 -0.36 -13.55 17.39
N TYR A 77 -1.64 -13.24 17.61
CA TYR A 77 -2.29 -13.37 18.91
C TYR A 77 -2.41 -14.85 19.32
N ALA A 78 -2.74 -15.77 18.40
CA ALA A 78 -2.85 -17.19 18.71
C ALA A 78 -1.50 -17.90 18.95
N LEU A 79 -0.40 -17.32 18.48
CA LEU A 79 0.95 -17.91 18.57
C LEU A 79 1.49 -18.00 20.01
N PHE A 80 1.09 -17.07 20.90
CA PHE A 80 1.64 -16.99 22.26
C PHE A 80 0.66 -17.45 23.33
N SER A 81 1.13 -18.34 24.23
CA SER A 81 0.33 -18.84 25.36
C SER A 81 0.28 -17.89 26.56
N SER A 82 1.31 -17.05 26.76
CA SER A 82 1.35 -16.10 27.88
C SER A 82 0.48 -14.88 27.60
N PRO A 83 -0.48 -14.51 28.49
CA PRO A 83 -1.41 -13.41 28.26
C PRO A 83 -0.76 -12.06 27.93
N LYS A 84 0.39 -11.76 28.56
CA LYS A 84 1.14 -10.52 28.30
C LYS A 84 1.78 -10.51 26.90
N LYS A 85 2.47 -11.60 26.53
CA LYS A 85 3.11 -11.75 25.20
C LYS A 85 2.07 -11.76 24.08
N LYS A 86 0.92 -12.38 24.33
CA LYS A 86 -0.24 -12.42 23.44
C LYS A 86 -0.74 -11.03 23.06
N LYS A 87 -1.05 -10.21 24.08
CA LYS A 87 -1.51 -8.82 23.88
C LYS A 87 -0.46 -7.97 23.18
N MET A 88 0.82 -8.12 23.55
CA MET A 88 1.91 -7.37 22.93
C MET A 88 2.10 -7.70 21.44
N ALA A 89 2.09 -8.98 21.08
CA ALA A 89 2.23 -9.42 19.70
C ALA A 89 1.05 -8.98 18.82
N GLY A 90 -0.18 -9.15 19.32
CA GLY A 90 -1.38 -8.68 18.63
C GLY A 90 -1.38 -7.16 18.45
N PHE A 91 -1.04 -6.40 19.51
CA PHE A 91 -0.95 -4.94 19.44
C PHE A 91 0.10 -4.47 18.43
N SER A 92 1.31 -5.02 18.48
CA SER A 92 2.39 -4.67 17.54
C SER A 92 1.97 -4.88 16.09
N MET A 93 1.29 -6.00 15.79
CA MET A 93 0.80 -6.29 14.45
C MET A 93 -0.32 -5.34 13.99
N VAL A 94 -1.29 -5.03 14.87
CA VAL A 94 -2.37 -4.08 14.56
C VAL A 94 -1.81 -2.68 14.33
N TRP A 95 -0.90 -2.24 15.20
CA TRP A 95 -0.26 -0.95 15.10
C TRP A 95 0.57 -0.82 13.82
N GLY A 96 1.42 -1.82 13.53
CA GLY A 96 2.21 -1.86 12.31
C GLY A 96 1.34 -1.85 11.05
N TYR A 97 0.25 -2.62 11.04
CA TYR A 97 -0.71 -2.61 9.94
C TYR A 97 -1.37 -1.24 9.74
N TRP A 98 -1.76 -0.58 10.83
CA TRP A 98 -2.38 0.74 10.77
C TRP A 98 -1.42 1.82 10.24
N VAL A 99 -0.17 1.84 10.72
CA VAL A 99 0.87 2.75 10.20
C VAL A 99 1.17 2.47 8.72
N ALA A 100 1.24 1.18 8.33
CA ALA A 100 1.48 0.80 6.95
C ALA A 100 0.35 1.28 6.01
N ASN A 101 -0.90 1.19 6.45
CA ASN A 101 -2.05 1.67 5.66
C ASN A 101 -2.00 3.18 5.41
N TRP A 102 -1.57 3.97 6.39
CA TRP A 102 -1.40 5.41 6.20
C TRP A 102 -0.36 5.74 5.15
N ALA A 103 0.82 5.13 5.26
CA ALA A 103 1.89 5.29 4.27
C ALA A 103 1.44 4.81 2.87
N SER A 104 0.70 3.69 2.83
CA SER A 104 0.16 3.15 1.58
C SER A 104 -0.82 4.10 0.91
N ASN A 105 -1.76 4.69 1.66
CA ASN A 105 -2.70 5.68 1.13
C ASN A 105 -1.98 6.90 0.53
N VAL A 106 -0.96 7.43 1.23
CA VAL A 106 -0.15 8.54 0.71
C VAL A 106 0.58 8.12 -0.57
N ALA A 107 1.18 6.92 -0.61
CA ALA A 107 1.87 6.41 -1.79
C ALA A 107 0.93 6.24 -2.99
N ILE A 108 -0.30 5.76 -2.78
CA ILE A 108 -1.29 5.60 -3.85
C ILE A 108 -1.69 6.96 -4.43
N ILE A 109 -2.05 7.92 -3.58
CA ILE A 109 -2.50 9.25 -4.01
C ILE A 109 -1.38 10.01 -4.75
N THR A 110 -0.16 9.97 -4.21
CA THR A 110 1.01 10.61 -4.84
C THR A 110 1.39 9.95 -6.17
N SER A 111 1.32 8.62 -6.26
CA SER A 111 1.55 7.92 -7.53
C SER A 111 0.50 8.28 -8.57
N PHE A 112 -0.77 8.37 -8.17
CA PHE A 112 -1.85 8.81 -9.07
C PHE A 112 -1.61 10.23 -9.60
N ALA A 113 -1.25 11.17 -8.72
CA ALA A 113 -0.89 12.52 -9.14
C ALA A 113 0.35 12.54 -10.05
N GLY A 114 1.32 11.65 -9.80
CA GLY A 114 2.47 11.42 -10.68
C GLY A 114 2.06 11.02 -12.09
N TYR A 115 1.13 10.08 -12.26
CA TYR A 115 0.58 9.72 -13.58
C TYR A 115 -0.17 10.90 -14.22
N LEU A 116 -0.95 11.64 -13.44
CA LEU A 116 -1.69 12.79 -13.93
C LEU A 116 -0.76 13.89 -14.48
N SER A 117 0.44 14.03 -13.91
CA SER A 117 1.47 14.99 -14.39
C SER A 117 1.97 14.74 -15.82
N LEU A 118 1.72 13.53 -16.37
CA LEU A 118 2.00 13.24 -17.78
C LEU A 118 1.00 13.95 -18.70
N PHE A 119 -0.23 14.16 -18.25
CA PHE A 119 -1.30 14.79 -19.04
C PHE A 119 -1.39 16.30 -18.85
N PHE A 120 -1.03 16.81 -17.66
CA PHE A 120 -1.06 18.25 -17.37
C PHE A 120 0.36 18.78 -17.10
N PRO A 121 1.03 19.38 -18.11
CA PRO A 121 2.39 19.90 -17.98
C PRO A 121 2.57 20.95 -16.89
N ILE A 122 1.49 21.65 -16.50
CA ILE A 122 1.51 22.66 -15.42
C ILE A 122 1.92 22.07 -14.07
N MET A 123 1.73 20.75 -13.87
CA MET A 123 2.17 20.06 -12.65
C MET A 123 3.69 19.80 -12.61
N LYS A 124 4.37 19.94 -13.74
CA LYS A 124 5.84 19.83 -13.84
C LYS A 124 6.51 21.20 -13.92
N ASP A 125 5.74 22.29 -13.80
CA ASP A 125 6.29 23.63 -13.88
C ASP A 125 7.18 23.93 -12.67
N THR A 126 8.45 24.21 -12.94
CA THR A 126 9.51 24.46 -11.96
C THR A 126 9.63 25.94 -11.58
N ARG A 127 8.70 26.80 -12.04
CA ARG A 127 8.63 28.20 -11.59
C ARG A 127 8.57 28.26 -10.07
N LEU A 128 9.55 28.94 -9.48
CA LEU A 128 9.65 29.14 -8.03
C LEU A 128 8.63 30.18 -7.59
N LEU A 129 7.76 29.81 -6.64
CA LEU A 129 6.83 30.74 -6.01
C LEU A 129 7.46 31.36 -4.77
N PHE A 130 8.00 30.52 -3.89
CA PHE A 130 8.71 30.94 -2.69
C PHE A 130 9.67 29.85 -2.23
N SER A 131 10.77 30.26 -1.59
CA SER A 131 11.76 29.35 -1.01
C SER A 131 11.76 29.54 0.49
N ILE A 132 11.54 28.46 1.25
CA ILE A 132 11.69 28.45 2.72
C ILE A 132 12.86 27.55 3.05
N GLY A 133 14.01 28.17 3.37
CA GLY A 133 15.25 27.46 3.67
C GLY A 133 15.68 26.58 2.50
N SER A 134 15.84 25.28 2.74
CA SER A 134 16.23 24.30 1.70
C SER A 134 15.08 23.81 0.82
N PHE A 135 13.84 24.24 1.08
CA PHE A 135 12.66 23.78 0.34
C PHE A 135 12.21 24.82 -0.69
N ASN A 136 12.44 24.49 -1.96
CA ASN A 136 11.93 25.24 -3.09
C ASN A 136 10.51 24.79 -3.43
N ILE A 137 9.54 25.69 -3.24
CA ILE A 137 8.13 25.45 -3.58
C ILE A 137 7.88 25.98 -4.99
N GLU A 138 7.82 25.01 -5.90
CA GLU A 138 7.53 25.21 -7.31
C GLU A 138 6.01 25.19 -7.53
N VAL A 139 5.54 25.90 -8.56
CA VAL A 139 4.12 25.89 -8.97
C VAL A 139 3.60 24.45 -9.13
N GLY A 140 4.38 23.59 -9.79
CA GLY A 140 4.02 22.19 -10.01
C GLY A 140 3.84 21.39 -8.71
N LYS A 141 4.71 21.60 -7.72
CA LYS A 141 4.62 20.93 -6.41
C LYS A 141 3.37 21.36 -5.63
N LEU A 142 3.02 22.65 -5.69
CA LEU A 142 1.83 23.18 -5.03
C LEU A 142 0.55 22.61 -5.66
N ILE A 143 0.45 22.59 -6.99
CA ILE A 143 -0.70 22.01 -7.71
C ILE A 143 -0.83 20.52 -7.38
N THR A 144 0.29 19.78 -7.38
CA THR A 144 0.32 18.37 -7.02
C THR A 144 -0.19 18.16 -5.59
N PHE A 145 0.25 18.99 -4.63
CA PHE A 145 -0.20 18.94 -3.25
C PHE A 145 -1.72 19.20 -3.13
N THR A 146 -2.24 20.20 -3.84
CA THR A 146 -3.68 20.51 -3.84
C THR A 146 -4.50 19.33 -4.39
N ILE A 147 -4.07 18.72 -5.50
CA ILE A 147 -4.73 17.55 -6.08
C ILE A 147 -4.73 16.37 -5.10
N CYS A 148 -3.57 16.06 -4.51
CA CYS A 148 -3.46 15.01 -3.51
C CYS A 148 -4.37 15.26 -2.30
N SER A 149 -4.46 16.50 -1.83
CA SER A 149 -5.33 16.89 -0.73
C SER A 149 -6.82 16.71 -1.08
N ILE A 150 -7.24 17.16 -2.26
CA ILE A 150 -8.62 16.97 -2.74
C ILE A 150 -8.98 15.49 -2.83
N LEU A 151 -8.08 14.64 -3.35
CA LEU A 151 -8.31 13.19 -3.43
C LEU A 151 -8.42 12.55 -2.04
N LEU A 152 -7.56 12.94 -1.10
CA LEU A 152 -7.58 12.42 0.26
C LEU A 152 -8.87 12.79 0.99
N TRP A 153 -9.26 14.07 0.96
CA TRP A 153 -10.50 14.50 1.59
C TRP A 153 -11.74 14.00 0.86
N GLY A 154 -11.70 13.89 -0.47
CA GLY A 154 -12.77 13.30 -1.27
C GLY A 154 -13.03 11.84 -0.89
N THR A 155 -11.97 11.02 -0.83
CA THR A 155 -12.09 9.62 -0.39
C THR A 155 -12.58 9.52 1.06
N HIS A 156 -12.08 10.37 1.96
CA HIS A 156 -12.58 10.45 3.33
C HIS A 156 -14.09 10.77 3.39
N ILE A 157 -14.55 11.78 2.64
CA ILE A 157 -15.97 12.18 2.58
C ILE A 157 -16.84 11.03 2.08
N ILE A 158 -16.41 10.33 1.02
CA ILE A 158 -17.13 9.16 0.48
C ILE A 158 -17.27 8.07 1.54
N LEU A 159 -16.19 7.78 2.28
CA LEU A 159 -16.20 6.77 3.35
C LEU A 159 -17.11 7.19 4.51
N THR A 160 -17.10 8.46 4.92
CA THR A 160 -17.96 8.94 6.02
C THR A 160 -19.42 9.04 5.64
N ASN A 161 -19.74 9.21 4.35
CA ASN A 161 -21.11 9.30 3.85
C ASN A 161 -21.75 7.94 3.53
N GLY A 162 -21.05 6.83 3.80
CA GLY A 162 -21.66 5.50 3.93
C GLY A 162 -21.98 4.80 2.61
N VAL A 163 -21.02 4.74 1.68
CA VAL A 163 -20.97 3.63 0.70
C VAL A 163 -20.32 2.41 1.35
#